data_AF-A0A150VDG7-F1
#
_entry.id   AF-A0A150VDG7-F1
#
_cell.length_a   1.000
_cell.length_b   1.000
_cell.length_c   1.000
_cell.angle_alpha   90.00
_cell.angle_beta   90.00
_cell.angle_gamma   90.00
#
_symmetry.space_group_name_H-M   'P 1'
#
loop_
_entity.id
_entity.type
_entity.pdbx_description
1 polymer ?
#
loop_
_entity_poly.entity_id
_entity_poly.type
_entity_poly.pdbx_seq_one_letter_code
_entity_poly.pdbx_strand_id
1 'polypeptide(L)'
;MLQAAAHPHWIDDFSGPDSAREFLAHPEPRLCQAFQIANDDVDLVKARFNGFAEQLYRSLLIPGVDSPPGFTLKTVAQEKFKQQQKTALKRISKLLSTPEQQKKARAYCYLALDAVVYVHKIGIPAGFVAEVQAKSTRIPSDRLGRTDLSSKCSQRLQNVIAAVTSFKLVALDLLSGKDMHRLAYDPNYYVCQKITYLLSNVARQESAEMVQRNKLELGLKVGAKRRKPW
;
A
#
# COMPACT_ATOMS: atom_id res chain seq x y z
N MET A 1 -31.07 4.41 -38.90
CA MET A 1 -29.70 4.86 -39.19
C MET A 1 -28.92 4.83 -37.89
N LEU A 2 -27.97 3.91 -37.75
CA LEU A 2 -27.04 3.88 -36.61
C LEU A 2 -25.99 4.98 -36.86
N GLN A 3 -25.92 5.99 -35.99
CA GLN A 3 -24.81 6.93 -35.98
C GLN A 3 -23.53 6.13 -35.71
N ALA A 4 -22.61 6.12 -36.67
CA ALA A 4 -21.27 5.62 -36.46
C ALA A 4 -20.65 6.44 -35.31
N ALA A 5 -20.25 5.76 -34.24
CA ALA A 5 -19.49 6.39 -33.17
C ALA A 5 -18.24 7.01 -33.80
N ALA A 6 -18.06 8.32 -33.61
CA ALA A 6 -16.88 9.02 -34.11
C ALA A 6 -15.61 8.26 -33.67
N HIS A 7 -14.78 7.89 -34.63
CA HIS A 7 -13.51 7.25 -34.32
C HIS A 7 -12.70 8.16 -33.40
N PRO A 8 -12.12 7.64 -32.31
CA PRO A 8 -11.25 8.45 -31.47
C PRO A 8 -10.10 8.96 -32.32
N HIS A 9 -9.99 10.28 -32.45
CA HIS A 9 -8.91 10.92 -33.19
C HIS A 9 -7.63 10.90 -32.36
N TRP A 10 -6.50 10.62 -33.00
CA TRP A 10 -5.18 10.76 -32.39
C TRP A 10 -4.93 12.24 -32.08
N ILE A 11 -4.63 12.54 -30.82
CA ILE A 11 -4.21 13.86 -30.35
C ILE A 11 -2.75 13.74 -29.95
N ASP A 12 -1.91 14.61 -30.50
CA ASP A 12 -0.48 14.66 -30.18
C ASP A 12 -0.25 15.56 -28.96
N ASP A 13 -0.67 15.09 -27.79
CA ASP A 13 -0.64 15.82 -26.51
C ASP A 13 0.54 15.43 -25.61
N PHE A 14 1.33 14.42 -25.99
CA PHE A 14 2.54 14.04 -25.30
C PHE A 14 3.79 14.59 -26.00
N SER A 15 4.62 15.33 -25.27
CA SER A 15 5.90 15.83 -25.76
C SER A 15 6.99 14.74 -25.87
N GLY A 16 6.73 13.54 -25.34
CA GLY A 16 7.57 12.36 -25.53
C GLY A 16 7.24 11.20 -24.59
N PRO A 17 8.08 10.15 -24.57
CA PRO A 17 7.86 8.99 -23.70
C PRO A 17 7.83 9.33 -22.21
N ASP A 18 8.56 10.35 -21.77
CA ASP A 18 8.60 10.74 -20.36
C ASP A 18 7.32 11.45 -19.92
N SER A 19 6.73 12.31 -20.76
CA SER A 19 5.42 12.92 -20.46
C SER A 19 4.31 11.86 -20.44
N ALA A 20 4.39 10.84 -21.30
CA ALA A 20 3.45 9.73 -21.28
C ALA A 20 3.62 8.87 -20.01
N ARG A 21 4.85 8.62 -19.54
CA ARG A 21 5.11 7.92 -18.28
C ARG A 21 4.60 8.69 -17.08
N GLU A 22 4.77 10.01 -17.07
CA GLU A 22 4.25 10.88 -16.01
C GLU A 22 2.71 10.84 -15.96
N PHE A 23 2.05 10.95 -17.12
CA PHE A 23 0.60 10.82 -17.21
C PHE A 23 0.07 9.44 -16.80
N LEU A 24 0.83 8.36 -17.05
CA LEU A 24 0.46 7.02 -16.58
C LEU A 24 0.73 6.81 -15.09
N ALA A 25 1.73 7.50 -14.54
CA ALA A 25 2.11 7.41 -13.12
C ALA A 25 1.16 8.19 -12.22
N HIS A 26 0.53 9.25 -12.73
CA HIS A 26 -0.30 10.15 -11.98
C HIS A 26 -1.69 10.33 -12.59
N PRO A 27 -2.74 10.45 -11.78
CA PRO A 27 -4.04 10.86 -12.28
C PRO A 27 -3.99 12.23 -12.96
N GLU A 28 -4.97 12.52 -13.81
CA GLU A 28 -5.02 13.83 -14.47
C GLU A 28 -5.31 14.94 -13.43
N PRO A 29 -4.48 16.01 -13.33
CA PRO A 29 -4.60 17.01 -12.27
C PRO A 29 -5.97 17.67 -12.16
N ARG A 30 -6.65 17.93 -13.29
CA ARG A 30 -8.00 18.54 -13.32
C ARG A 30 -9.07 17.63 -12.72
N LEU A 31 -8.80 16.32 -12.64
CA LEU A 31 -9.69 15.32 -12.04
C LEU A 31 -9.34 15.09 -10.57
N CYS A 32 -8.32 15.75 -10.04
CA CYS A 32 -7.91 15.65 -8.63
C CYS A 32 -8.58 16.72 -7.77
N GLN A 33 -8.93 16.33 -6.56
CA GLN A 33 -9.33 17.22 -5.49
C GLN A 33 -8.12 17.49 -4.59
N ALA A 34 -7.64 18.73 -4.64
CA ALA A 34 -6.54 19.21 -3.81
C ALA A 34 -6.90 19.20 -2.32
N PHE A 35 -5.91 18.97 -1.46
CA PHE A 35 -6.07 19.11 -0.02
C PHE A 35 -5.87 20.55 0.41
N GLN A 36 -6.70 20.99 1.35
CA GLN A 36 -6.53 22.26 2.03
C GLN A 36 -5.85 22.01 3.38
N ILE A 37 -4.53 21.83 3.36
CA ILE A 37 -3.72 21.66 4.57
C ILE A 37 -3.07 22.99 4.90
N ALA A 38 -3.41 23.56 6.07
CA ALA A 38 -2.87 24.84 6.51
C ALA A 38 -1.35 24.74 6.74
N ASN A 39 -0.60 25.67 6.14
CA ASN A 39 0.86 25.74 6.25
C ASN A 39 1.55 24.40 5.93
N ASP A 40 1.10 23.76 4.86
CA ASP A 40 1.71 22.53 4.37
C ASP A 40 3.18 22.75 3.95
N ASP A 41 4.01 21.73 4.10
CA ASP A 41 5.47 21.83 3.96
C ASP A 41 6.02 21.08 2.75
N VAL A 42 5.18 20.88 1.72
CA VAL A 42 5.52 20.13 0.51
C VAL A 42 6.78 20.63 -0.20
N ASP A 43 7.01 21.95 -0.25
CA ASP A 43 8.20 22.51 -0.90
C ASP A 43 9.47 22.29 -0.08
N LEU A 44 9.37 22.28 1.26
CA LEU A 44 10.48 21.88 2.13
C LEU A 44 10.81 20.39 1.97
N VAL A 45 9.80 19.55 1.79
CA VAL A 45 9.98 18.13 1.50
C VAL A 45 10.66 17.93 0.15
N LYS A 46 10.25 18.65 -0.90
CA LYS A 46 10.92 18.62 -2.21
C LYS A 46 12.39 19.06 -2.13
N ALA A 47 12.70 20.09 -1.35
CA ALA A 47 14.09 20.52 -1.14
C ALA A 47 14.96 19.46 -0.45
N ARG A 48 14.35 18.54 0.31
CA ARG A 48 15.03 17.46 1.06
C ARG A 48 14.73 16.06 0.50
N PHE A 49 14.25 15.97 -0.73
CA PHE A 49 13.71 14.75 -1.33
C PHE A 49 14.68 13.56 -1.23
N ASN A 50 15.95 13.77 -1.58
CA ASN A 50 16.96 12.71 -1.55
C ASN A 50 17.22 12.19 -0.13
N GLY A 51 17.22 13.06 0.88
CA GLY A 51 17.43 12.66 2.27
C GLY A 51 16.28 11.79 2.78
N PHE A 52 15.04 12.11 2.38
CA PHE A 52 13.88 11.29 2.67
C PHE A 52 13.88 9.95 1.91
N ALA A 53 14.31 9.94 0.65
CA ALA A 53 14.43 8.72 -0.15
C ALA A 53 15.44 7.76 0.48
N GLU A 54 16.56 8.31 0.97
CA GLU A 54 17.58 7.56 1.69
C GLU A 54 17.05 7.00 3.02
N GLN A 55 16.33 7.79 3.81
CA GLN A 55 15.69 7.31 5.04
C GLN A 55 14.73 6.15 4.76
N LEU A 56 13.88 6.28 3.74
CA LEU A 56 12.96 5.23 3.32
C LEU A 56 13.72 3.98 2.85
N TYR A 57 14.79 4.13 2.08
CA TYR A 57 15.60 3.00 1.63
C TYR A 57 16.26 2.28 2.81
N ARG A 58 16.85 3.02 3.77
CA ARG A 58 17.44 2.44 4.99
C ARG A 58 16.42 1.67 5.81
N SER A 59 15.16 2.12 5.83
CA SER A 59 14.08 1.47 6.58
C SER A 59 13.74 0.05 6.09
N LEU A 60 14.06 -0.29 4.83
CA LEU A 60 13.75 -1.60 4.24
C LEU A 60 14.38 -2.76 5.03
N LEU A 61 15.59 -2.56 5.54
CA LEU A 61 16.38 -3.59 6.23
C LEU A 61 16.29 -3.54 7.76
N ILE A 62 15.69 -2.50 8.33
CA ILE A 62 15.43 -2.44 9.78
C ILE A 62 14.48 -3.59 10.13
N PRO A 63 14.75 -4.42 11.16
CA PRO A 63 13.80 -5.44 11.60
C PRO A 63 12.43 -4.84 11.93
N GLY A 64 11.35 -5.52 11.52
CA GLY A 64 9.99 -5.11 11.87
C GLY A 64 9.71 -5.22 13.37
N VAL A 65 8.59 -4.66 13.81
CA VAL A 65 8.16 -4.77 15.22
C VAL A 65 7.58 -6.14 15.53
N ASP A 66 7.61 -6.53 16.80
CA ASP A 66 7.05 -7.79 17.30
C ASP A 66 5.52 -7.77 17.44
N SER A 67 4.92 -6.58 17.52
CA SER A 67 3.48 -6.36 17.54
C SER A 67 3.15 -5.09 16.77
N PRO A 68 2.07 -5.07 15.96
CA PRO A 68 1.67 -3.87 15.26
C PRO A 68 1.29 -2.76 16.25
N PRO A 69 1.70 -1.49 16.03
CA PRO A 69 1.38 -0.39 16.92
C PRO A 69 -0.14 -0.19 17.03
N GLY A 70 -0.66 -0.06 18.26
CA GLY A 70 -2.09 0.16 18.50
C GLY A 70 -2.97 -1.08 18.38
N PHE A 71 -2.40 -2.27 18.20
CA PHE A 71 -3.16 -3.53 18.13
C PHE A 71 -2.68 -4.53 19.17
N THR A 72 -3.63 -5.07 19.93
CA THR A 72 -3.41 -6.22 20.81
C THR A 72 -3.76 -7.49 20.05
N LEU A 73 -2.75 -8.26 19.64
CA LEU A 73 -2.94 -9.53 18.96
C LEU A 73 -3.08 -10.68 19.97
N LYS A 74 -4.01 -11.61 19.71
CA LYS A 74 -4.02 -12.91 20.40
C LYS A 74 -2.74 -13.70 20.05
N THR A 75 -2.29 -14.60 20.92
CA THR A 75 -1.02 -15.34 20.79
C THR A 75 -0.80 -15.96 19.40
N VAL A 76 -1.82 -16.61 18.83
CA VAL A 76 -1.73 -17.24 17.50
C VAL A 76 -1.52 -16.19 16.39
N ALA A 77 -2.21 -15.05 16.47
CA ALA A 77 -2.06 -13.97 15.51
C ALA A 77 -0.70 -13.26 15.67
N GLN A 78 -0.22 -13.11 16.91
CA GLN A 78 1.09 -12.56 17.20
C GLN A 78 2.22 -13.42 16.62
N GLU A 79 2.15 -14.74 16.79
CA GLU A 79 3.16 -15.65 16.24
C GLU A 79 3.16 -15.65 14.71
N LYS A 80 1.97 -15.65 14.09
CA LYS A 80 1.84 -15.49 12.64
C LYS A 80 2.40 -14.17 12.14
N PHE A 81 2.15 -13.07 12.87
CA PHE A 81 2.69 -11.77 12.53
C PHE A 81 4.22 -11.77 12.56
N LYS A 82 4.83 -12.26 13.65
CA LYS A 82 6.30 -12.39 13.78
C LYS A 82 6.89 -13.24 12.66
N GLN A 83 6.26 -14.37 12.35
CA GLN A 83 6.71 -15.25 11.27
C GLN A 83 6.62 -14.57 9.88
N GLN A 84 5.56 -13.79 9.63
CA GLN A 84 5.44 -13.01 8.40
C GLN A 84 6.51 -11.92 8.31
N GLN A 85 6.77 -11.18 9.40
CA GLN A 85 7.83 -10.16 9.47
C GLN A 85 9.20 -10.76 9.13
N LYS A 86 9.55 -11.88 9.76
CA LYS A 86 10.82 -12.60 9.53
C LYS A 86 10.94 -13.09 8.09
N THR A 87 9.86 -13.68 7.55
CA THR A 87 9.84 -14.18 6.17
C THR A 87 9.96 -13.04 5.16
N ALA A 88 9.25 -11.93 5.40
CA ALA A 88 9.29 -10.76 4.54
C ALA A 88 10.68 -10.10 4.58
N LEU A 89 11.28 -9.94 5.75
CA LEU A 89 12.64 -9.39 5.88
C LEU A 89 13.66 -10.24 5.11
N LYS A 90 13.63 -11.57 5.25
CA LYS A 90 14.50 -12.47 4.46
C LYS A 90 14.32 -12.26 2.96
N ARG A 91 13.08 -12.09 2.50
CA ARG A 91 12.77 -11.84 1.09
C ARG A 91 13.31 -10.48 0.63
N ILE A 92 13.18 -9.44 1.45
CA ILE A 92 13.75 -8.12 1.19
C ILE A 92 15.27 -8.20 1.08
N SER A 93 15.96 -8.84 2.04
CA SER A 93 17.41 -9.02 1.98
C SER A 93 17.85 -9.77 0.72
N LYS A 94 17.08 -10.79 0.31
CA LYS A 94 17.33 -11.51 -0.96
C LYS A 94 17.14 -10.61 -2.18
N LEU A 95 16.09 -9.79 -2.20
CA LEU A 95 15.87 -8.84 -3.29
C LEU A 95 17.03 -7.85 -3.37
N LEU A 96 17.54 -7.34 -2.25
CA LEU A 96 18.63 -6.37 -2.22
C LEU A 96 20.05 -6.98 -2.37
N SER A 97 20.15 -8.25 -2.79
CA SER A 97 21.43 -8.96 -2.91
C SER A 97 22.29 -8.55 -4.11
N THR A 98 21.70 -7.89 -5.13
CA THR A 98 22.43 -7.49 -6.34
C THR A 98 22.40 -5.97 -6.56
N PRO A 99 23.43 -5.38 -7.18
CA PRO A 99 23.46 -3.94 -7.46
C PRO A 99 22.25 -3.44 -8.29
N GLU A 100 21.79 -4.26 -9.25
CA GLU A 100 20.63 -3.93 -10.08
C GLU A 100 19.35 -3.83 -9.24
N GLN A 101 19.11 -4.82 -8.38
CA GLN A 101 17.93 -4.80 -7.52
C GLN A 101 18.00 -3.72 -6.44
N GLN A 102 19.20 -3.38 -5.94
CA GLN A 102 19.40 -2.23 -5.07
C GLN A 102 19.05 -0.91 -5.80
N LYS A 103 19.45 -0.77 -7.07
CA LYS A 103 19.06 0.37 -7.91
C LYS A 103 17.54 0.42 -8.11
N LYS A 104 16.91 -0.72 -8.37
CA LYS A 104 15.44 -0.83 -8.51
C LYS A 104 14.71 -0.46 -7.21
N ALA A 105 15.20 -0.94 -6.07
CA ALA A 105 14.64 -0.59 -4.77
C ALA A 105 14.75 0.90 -4.47
N ARG A 106 15.89 1.53 -4.77
CA ARG A 106 16.03 3.00 -4.70
C ARG A 106 14.99 3.69 -5.60
N ALA A 107 14.82 3.24 -6.84
CA ALA A 107 13.80 3.81 -7.74
C ALA A 107 12.38 3.72 -7.15
N TYR A 108 12.00 2.58 -6.55
CA TYR A 108 10.71 2.47 -5.87
C TYR A 108 10.57 3.37 -4.65
N CYS A 109 11.64 3.61 -3.89
CA CYS A 109 11.63 4.60 -2.80
C CYS A 109 11.37 6.02 -3.36
N TYR A 110 12.01 6.40 -4.47
CA TYR A 110 11.76 7.68 -5.13
C TYR A 110 10.31 7.79 -5.60
N LEU A 111 9.76 6.76 -6.23
CA LEU A 111 8.37 6.74 -6.70
C LEU A 111 7.36 6.81 -5.54
N ALA A 112 7.63 6.15 -4.41
CA ALA A 112 6.78 6.23 -3.23
C ALA A 112 6.78 7.64 -2.61
N LEU A 113 7.94 8.30 -2.57
CA LEU A 113 8.06 9.69 -2.15
C LEU A 113 7.32 10.64 -3.09
N ASP A 114 7.52 10.44 -4.39
CA ASP A 114 6.89 11.26 -5.41
C ASP A 114 5.36 11.15 -5.36
N ALA A 115 4.82 9.95 -5.14
CA ALA A 115 3.40 9.75 -4.89
C ALA A 115 2.90 10.55 -3.67
N VAL A 116 3.67 10.63 -2.58
CA VAL A 116 3.33 11.46 -1.41
C VAL A 116 3.35 12.94 -1.75
N VAL A 117 4.38 13.43 -2.45
CA VAL A 117 4.47 14.84 -2.87
C VAL A 117 3.34 15.19 -3.82
N TYR A 118 3.04 14.32 -4.78
CA TYR A 118 1.96 14.51 -5.75
C TYR A 118 0.61 14.71 -5.06
N VAL A 119 0.31 13.89 -4.07
CA VAL A 119 -0.92 13.97 -3.27
C VAL A 119 -1.08 15.34 -2.59
N HIS A 120 0.02 15.95 -2.15
CA HIS A 120 0.01 17.27 -1.54
C HIS A 120 -0.02 18.43 -2.55
N LYS A 121 0.60 18.26 -3.72
CA LYS A 121 0.63 19.30 -4.76
C LYS A 121 -0.63 19.37 -5.60
N ILE A 122 -1.16 18.21 -5.95
CA ILE A 122 -2.23 18.06 -6.94
C ILE A 122 -3.51 17.54 -6.29
N GLY A 123 -3.39 16.70 -5.26
CA GLY A 123 -4.52 16.06 -4.60
C GLY A 123 -4.71 14.61 -5.04
N ILE A 124 -5.93 14.11 -4.84
CA ILE A 124 -6.32 12.74 -5.19
C ILE A 124 -7.51 12.75 -6.15
N PRO A 125 -7.72 11.72 -6.98
CA PRO A 125 -8.84 11.67 -7.91
C PRO A 125 -10.18 11.94 -7.20
N ALA A 126 -10.99 12.85 -7.73
CA ALA A 126 -12.26 13.27 -7.15
C ALA A 126 -13.26 12.10 -7.02
N GLY A 127 -13.21 11.13 -7.94
CA GLY A 127 -13.98 9.88 -7.83
C GLY A 127 -13.65 9.08 -6.57
N PHE A 128 -12.41 9.17 -6.09
CA PHE A 128 -11.98 8.53 -4.84
C PHE A 128 -12.57 9.24 -3.61
N VAL A 129 -12.73 10.56 -3.65
CA VAL A 129 -13.32 11.36 -2.56
C VAL A 129 -14.85 11.27 -2.56
N ALA A 130 -15.47 11.36 -3.73
CA ALA A 130 -16.93 11.29 -3.89
C ALA A 130 -17.49 9.93 -3.47
N GLU A 131 -16.78 8.83 -3.72
CA GLU A 131 -17.20 7.51 -3.24
C GLU A 131 -17.05 7.34 -1.73
N VAL A 132 -16.04 7.98 -1.10
CA VAL A 132 -15.88 8.01 0.36
C VAL A 132 -17.01 8.81 1.03
N GLN A 133 -17.46 9.91 0.41
CA GLN A 133 -18.55 10.74 0.93
C GLN A 133 -19.95 10.15 0.66
N ALA A 134 -20.19 9.55 -0.51
CA ALA A 134 -21.52 9.10 -0.92
C ALA A 134 -21.96 7.74 -0.34
N LYS A 135 -21.04 6.89 0.14
CA LYS A 135 -21.33 5.47 0.44
C LYS A 135 -21.20 5.09 1.91
N SER A 136 -21.66 5.97 2.81
CA SER A 136 -21.84 5.68 4.24
C SER A 136 -22.81 4.50 4.54
N THR A 137 -23.45 3.87 3.56
CA THR A 137 -24.53 2.90 3.86
C THR A 137 -24.41 1.48 3.29
N ARG A 138 -23.65 1.15 2.22
CA ARG A 138 -23.77 -0.23 1.62
C ARG A 138 -22.54 -0.87 0.95
N ILE A 139 -21.34 -0.30 0.99
CA ILE A 139 -20.12 -1.02 0.61
C ILE A 139 -19.34 -1.31 1.90
N PRO A 140 -18.82 -2.54 2.12
CA PRO A 140 -17.98 -2.78 3.28
C PRO A 140 -16.82 -1.79 3.24
N SER A 141 -16.61 -1.10 4.37
CA SER A 141 -15.69 0.04 4.54
C SER A 141 -14.21 -0.30 4.33
N ASP A 142 -13.91 -1.53 3.93
CA ASP A 142 -12.59 -2.08 3.66
C ASP A 142 -12.15 -1.96 2.19
N ARG A 143 -13.03 -1.56 1.28
CA ARG A 143 -12.72 -1.40 -0.16
C ARG A 143 -12.57 0.04 -0.65
N LEU A 144 -12.89 1.03 0.19
CA LEU A 144 -12.84 2.46 -0.15
C LEU A 144 -11.73 3.13 0.63
N GLY A 145 -10.72 3.62 -0.10
CA GLY A 145 -9.51 4.17 0.48
C GLY A 145 -9.80 5.44 1.26
N ARG A 146 -9.68 5.35 2.58
CA ARG A 146 -9.53 6.54 3.40
C ARG A 146 -8.30 7.31 2.96
N THR A 147 -8.39 8.62 3.07
CA THR A 147 -7.33 9.55 2.75
C THR A 147 -7.05 10.34 4.02
N ASP A 148 -5.77 10.42 4.40
CA ASP A 148 -5.36 11.36 5.42
C ASP A 148 -5.53 12.77 4.86
N LEU A 149 -6.39 13.59 5.44
CA LEU A 149 -6.63 14.96 4.98
C LEU A 149 -5.97 16.00 5.89
N SER A 150 -5.21 15.55 6.89
CA SER A 150 -4.79 16.37 8.02
C SER A 150 -3.27 16.45 8.18
N SER A 151 -2.55 15.37 7.86
CA SER A 151 -1.09 15.36 7.96
C SER A 151 -0.46 16.22 6.89
N LYS A 152 0.45 17.09 7.30
CA LYS A 152 1.40 17.77 6.39
C LYS A 152 2.23 16.77 5.59
N CYS A 153 2.82 17.22 4.49
CA CYS A 153 3.60 16.39 3.59
C CYS A 153 4.72 15.65 4.33
N SER A 154 5.48 16.32 5.19
CA SER A 154 6.55 15.70 5.97
C SER A 154 6.03 14.64 6.94
N GLN A 155 4.92 14.91 7.63
CA GLN A 155 4.30 13.98 8.58
C GLN A 155 3.79 12.73 7.87
N ARG A 156 3.10 12.90 6.73
CA ARG A 156 2.64 11.78 5.92
C ARG A 156 3.79 10.91 5.46
N LEU A 157 4.88 11.53 5.03
CA LEU A 157 6.08 10.81 4.64
C LEU A 157 6.69 10.03 5.82
N GLN A 158 6.76 10.64 7.00
CA GLN A 158 7.20 9.94 8.22
C GLN A 158 6.29 8.76 8.53
N ASN A 159 4.98 8.87 8.32
CA ASN A 159 4.05 7.76 8.47
C ASN A 159 4.32 6.64 7.45
N VAL A 160 4.70 6.95 6.20
CA VAL A 160 5.15 5.95 5.21
C VAL A 160 6.42 5.24 5.67
N ILE A 161 7.42 6.00 6.12
CA ILE A 161 8.69 5.45 6.62
C ILE A 161 8.41 4.55 7.84
N ALA A 162 7.57 4.99 8.76
CA ALA A 162 7.15 4.20 9.93
C ALA A 162 6.43 2.92 9.49
N ALA A 163 5.51 2.98 8.53
CA ALA A 163 4.80 1.81 8.01
C ALA A 163 5.77 0.77 7.40
N VAL A 164 6.74 1.22 6.59
CA VAL A 164 7.77 0.36 5.97
C VAL A 164 8.75 -0.19 7.01
N THR A 165 9.08 0.60 8.03
CA THR A 165 9.93 0.19 9.15
C THR A 165 9.25 -0.88 9.98
N SER A 166 8.04 -0.62 10.47
CA SER A 166 7.32 -1.48 11.40
C SER A 166 6.73 -2.71 10.74
N PHE A 167 6.30 -2.64 9.47
CA PHE A 167 5.61 -3.74 8.81
C PHE A 167 6.25 -4.15 7.47
N LYS A 168 7.04 -5.23 7.49
CA LYS A 168 7.80 -5.69 6.30
C LYS A 168 6.95 -6.17 5.13
N LEU A 169 5.66 -6.48 5.34
CA LEU A 169 4.75 -6.70 4.21
C LEU A 169 4.51 -5.41 3.41
N VAL A 170 4.43 -4.25 4.08
CA VAL A 170 4.35 -2.94 3.41
C VAL A 170 5.63 -2.66 2.62
N ALA A 171 6.79 -2.99 3.20
CA ALA A 171 8.07 -2.88 2.50
C ALA A 171 8.12 -3.76 1.23
N LEU A 172 7.56 -4.98 1.26
CA LEU A 172 7.45 -5.82 0.07
C LEU A 172 6.49 -5.26 -0.98
N ASP A 173 5.36 -4.68 -0.57
CA ASP A 173 4.44 -4.02 -1.50
C ASP A 173 5.13 -2.85 -2.21
N LEU A 174 5.85 -2.02 -1.45
CA LEU A 174 6.68 -0.93 -1.98
C LEU A 174 7.70 -1.45 -3.01
N LEU A 175 8.46 -2.50 -2.68
CA LEU A 175 9.44 -3.09 -3.60
C LEU A 175 8.83 -3.81 -4.80
N SER A 176 7.50 -4.01 -4.81
CA SER A 176 6.78 -4.56 -5.96
C SER A 176 6.11 -3.50 -6.82
N GLY A 177 6.16 -2.22 -6.43
CA GLY A 177 5.45 -1.13 -7.12
C GLY A 177 3.93 -1.19 -6.98
N LYS A 178 3.40 -2.07 -6.12
CA LYS A 178 1.96 -2.27 -5.97
C LYS A 178 1.37 -1.28 -4.98
N ASP A 179 0.19 -0.74 -5.34
CA ASP A 179 -0.64 0.08 -4.47
C ASP A 179 0.08 1.28 -3.79
N MET A 180 1.16 1.79 -4.41
CA MET A 180 1.94 2.92 -3.87
C MET A 180 1.09 4.16 -3.61
N HIS A 181 0.12 4.42 -4.50
CA HIS A 181 -0.84 5.51 -4.34
C HIS A 181 -1.68 5.35 -3.06
N ARG A 182 -2.12 4.12 -2.71
CA ARG A 182 -2.90 3.88 -1.48
C ARG A 182 -2.07 4.12 -0.24
N LEU A 183 -0.80 3.67 -0.25
CA LEU A 183 0.14 3.94 0.82
C LEU A 183 0.39 5.45 0.98
N ALA A 184 0.46 6.20 -0.13
CA ALA A 184 0.59 7.66 -0.09
C ALA A 184 -0.70 8.37 0.37
N TYR A 185 -1.88 7.87 0.04
CA TYR A 185 -3.15 8.51 0.41
C TYR A 185 -3.44 8.44 1.91
N ASP A 186 -3.18 7.29 2.54
CA ASP A 186 -3.31 7.12 3.99
C ASP A 186 -2.40 5.98 4.48
N PRO A 187 -1.17 6.29 4.90
CA PRO A 187 -0.22 5.27 5.32
C PRO A 187 -0.71 4.45 6.53
N ASN A 188 -1.42 5.08 7.45
CA ASN A 188 -1.90 4.45 8.67
C ASN A 188 -3.04 3.48 8.36
N TYR A 189 -4.00 3.92 7.54
CA TYR A 189 -5.09 3.05 7.09
C TYR A 189 -4.58 1.87 6.25
N TYR A 190 -3.58 2.09 5.39
CA TYR A 190 -2.93 1.02 4.63
C TYR A 190 -2.39 -0.08 5.56
N VAL A 191 -1.72 0.30 6.65
CA VAL A 191 -1.24 -0.63 7.69
C VAL A 191 -2.42 -1.32 8.39
N CYS A 192 -3.46 -0.58 8.79
CA CYS A 192 -4.65 -1.12 9.44
C CYS A 192 -5.36 -2.18 8.57
N GLN A 193 -5.46 -1.95 7.26
CA GLN A 193 -6.04 -2.93 6.34
C GLN A 193 -5.23 -4.24 6.32
N LYS A 194 -3.90 -4.14 6.24
CA LYS A 194 -3.02 -5.32 6.23
C LYS A 194 -3.15 -6.12 7.54
N ILE A 195 -3.28 -5.45 8.68
CA ILE A 195 -3.49 -6.11 9.97
C ILE A 195 -4.89 -6.75 10.02
N THR A 196 -5.91 -6.08 9.51
CA THR A 196 -7.27 -6.64 9.42
C THR A 196 -7.29 -7.91 8.57
N TYR A 197 -6.57 -7.93 7.44
CA TYR A 197 -6.43 -9.13 6.61
C TYR A 197 -5.66 -10.24 7.30
N LEU A 198 -4.61 -9.92 8.06
CA LEU A 198 -3.92 -10.89 8.90
C LEU A 198 -4.91 -11.56 9.87
N LEU A 199 -5.65 -10.76 10.65
CA LEU A 199 -6.62 -11.24 11.63
C LEU A 199 -7.72 -12.10 10.99
N SER A 200 -8.27 -11.66 9.86
CA SER A 200 -9.27 -12.42 9.11
C SER A 200 -8.72 -13.77 8.63
N ASN A 201 -7.48 -13.80 8.12
CA ASN A 201 -6.84 -15.03 7.67
C ASN A 201 -6.53 -15.98 8.85
N VAL A 202 -6.16 -15.43 10.01
CA VAL A 202 -5.98 -16.24 11.23
C VAL A 202 -7.30 -16.89 11.63
N ALA A 203 -8.38 -16.12 11.74
CA ALA A 203 -9.70 -16.63 12.14
C ALA A 203 -10.25 -17.69 11.17
N ARG A 204 -10.06 -17.47 9.85
CA ARG A 204 -10.43 -18.46 8.82
C ARG A 204 -9.65 -19.76 8.95
N GLN A 205 -8.35 -19.67 9.26
CA GLN A 205 -7.53 -20.86 9.46
C GLN A 205 -7.96 -21.62 10.72
N GLU A 206 -8.19 -20.93 11.84
CA GLU A 206 -8.66 -21.54 13.09
C GLU A 206 -10.02 -22.24 12.89
N SER A 207 -10.95 -21.59 12.18
CA SER A 207 -12.26 -22.17 11.85
C SER A 207 -12.13 -23.41 10.95
N ALA A 208 -11.23 -23.38 9.97
CA ALA A 208 -10.98 -24.53 9.10
C ALA A 208 -10.34 -25.71 9.86
N GLU A 209 -9.43 -25.43 10.80
CA GLU A 209 -8.80 -26.45 11.66
C GLU A 209 -9.81 -27.06 12.62
N MET A 210 -10.70 -26.25 13.21
CA MET A 210 -11.79 -26.73 14.06
C MET A 210 -12.75 -27.66 13.31
N VAL A 211 -13.20 -27.26 12.11
CA VAL A 211 -14.06 -28.12 11.26
C VAL A 211 -13.35 -29.43 10.93
N GLN A 212 -12.03 -29.40 10.70
CA GLN A 212 -11.25 -30.59 10.39
C GLN A 212 -11.09 -31.52 11.61
N ARG A 213 -10.91 -30.98 12.81
CA ARG A 213 -10.92 -31.76 14.07
C ARG A 213 -12.28 -32.40 14.31
N ASN A 214 -13.37 -31.65 14.21
CA ASN A 214 -14.72 -32.19 14.40
C ASN A 214 -15.03 -33.31 13.40
N LYS A 215 -14.57 -33.20 12.14
CA LYS A 215 -14.70 -34.28 11.16
C LYS A 215 -13.92 -35.54 11.56
N LEU A 216 -12.72 -35.38 12.10
CA LEU A 216 -11.91 -36.51 12.59
C LEU A 216 -12.55 -37.18 13.80
N GLU A 217 -13.05 -36.40 14.75
CA GLU A 217 -13.74 -36.91 15.95
C GLU A 217 -15.05 -37.64 15.62
N LEU A 218 -15.77 -37.17 14.59
CA LEU A 218 -16.99 -37.82 14.07
C LEU A 218 -16.72 -38.97 13.08
N GLY A 219 -15.46 -39.35 12.83
CA GLY A 219 -15.10 -40.41 11.89
C GLY A 219 -15.40 -40.10 10.40
N LEU A 220 -15.61 -38.83 10.05
CA LEU A 220 -15.93 -38.38 8.69
C LEU A 220 -14.67 -38.20 7.84
N LYS A 221 -14.71 -38.59 6.56
CA LYS A 221 -13.58 -38.46 5.64
C LYS A 221 -13.13 -36.99 5.49
N VAL A 222 -11.87 -36.72 5.84
CA VAL A 222 -11.22 -35.42 5.61
C VAL A 222 -10.69 -35.36 4.19
N GLY A 223 -11.29 -34.50 3.35
CA GLY A 223 -10.80 -34.27 1.99
C GLY A 223 -9.41 -33.64 1.99
N ALA A 224 -8.46 -34.26 1.27
CA ALA A 224 -7.09 -33.76 1.15
C ALA A 224 -7.08 -32.35 0.51
N LYS A 225 -6.54 -31.35 1.23
CA LYS A 225 -6.31 -30.01 0.68
C LYS A 225 -5.25 -30.09 -0.41
N ARG A 226 -5.64 -29.89 -1.67
CA ARG A 226 -4.71 -29.52 -2.75
C ARG A 226 -4.08 -28.16 -2.41
N ARG A 227 -2.82 -28.16 -1.95
CA ARG A 227 -2.02 -26.94 -1.86
C ARG A 227 -1.81 -26.42 -3.29
N LYS A 228 -2.36 -25.25 -3.62
CA LYS A 228 -1.88 -24.49 -4.78
C LYS A 228 -0.52 -23.89 -4.39
N PRO A 229 0.52 -24.03 -5.25
CA PRO A 229 1.80 -23.37 -5.02
C PRO A 229 1.59 -21.86 -5.20
N TRP A 230 2.05 -21.10 -4.21
CA TRP A 230 2.24 -19.66 -4.30
C TRP A 230 3.72 -19.39 -4.55
#